data_AF-A0A7C2SDQ3-F1
#
_entry.id   AF-A0A7C2SDQ3-F1
#
_cell.length_a   1.000
_cell.length_b   1.000
_cell.length_c   1.000
_cell.angle_alpha   90.00
_cell.angle_beta   90.00
_cell.angle_gamma   90.00
#
_symmetry.space_group_name_H-M   'P 1'
#
loop_
_entity.id
_entity.type
_entity.pdbx_description
1 polymer ?
#
loop_
_entity_poly.entity_id
_entity_poly.type
_entity_poly.pdbx_seq_one_letter_code
_entity_poly.pdbx_strand_id
1 'polypeptide(L)'
;MRTNPCEGIPGASCVEQGRETIAGRNAVKWQMTVTAQGRPLTSTQWLDVERGLPLRVQGFNGEQSETRLLGKESLLGREVEKWEMSTRLPNGQTFTGRQWYDPALNTLLREELPDGSVRELKALEVKPLPAELFSVPADFKRVEPTSAPAAPPAPRGG
;
A
#
# COMPACT_ATOMS: atom_id res chain seq x y z
N MET A 1 -15.90 -0.59 -6.31
CA MET A 1 -15.45 -1.26 -7.55
C MET A 1 -14.40 -2.29 -7.15
N ARG A 2 -14.54 -3.54 -7.59
CA ARG A 2 -13.58 -4.62 -7.32
C ARG A 2 -12.53 -4.60 -8.41
N THR A 3 -11.40 -4.00 -8.12
CA THR A 3 -10.29 -3.90 -9.04
C THR A 3 -9.27 -4.96 -8.64
N ASN A 4 -8.80 -5.74 -9.61
CA ASN A 4 -7.70 -6.66 -9.40
C ASN A 4 -6.52 -5.86 -8.80
N PRO A 5 -5.93 -6.24 -7.65
CA PRO A 5 -4.90 -5.42 -7.02
C PRO A 5 -3.58 -5.34 -7.82
N CYS A 6 -3.42 -6.19 -8.84
CA CYS A 6 -2.31 -6.14 -9.79
C CYS A 6 -2.63 -5.30 -11.05
N GLU A 7 -3.83 -4.73 -11.17
CA GLU A 7 -4.19 -3.94 -12.34
C GLU A 7 -3.28 -2.73 -12.49
N GLY A 8 -2.69 -2.55 -13.68
CA GLY A 8 -1.74 -1.47 -13.95
C GLY A 8 -0.32 -1.69 -13.42
N ILE A 9 0.01 -2.85 -12.84
CA ILE A 9 1.35 -3.19 -12.37
C ILE A 9 2.03 -4.17 -13.35
N PRO A 10 2.99 -3.72 -14.19
CA PRO A 10 3.66 -4.60 -15.14
C PRO A 10 4.38 -5.77 -14.45
N GLY A 11 4.17 -6.98 -14.95
CA GLY A 11 4.82 -8.19 -14.42
C GLY A 11 4.27 -8.70 -13.08
N ALA A 12 3.14 -8.15 -12.61
CA ALA A 12 2.40 -8.67 -11.47
C ALA A 12 1.23 -9.55 -11.90
N SER A 13 0.95 -10.59 -11.13
CA SER A 13 -0.21 -11.48 -11.28
C SER A 13 -0.92 -11.62 -9.95
N CYS A 14 -2.24 -11.59 -9.95
CA CYS A 14 -3.06 -11.67 -8.76
C CYS A 14 -4.21 -12.66 -8.97
N VAL A 15 -4.39 -13.55 -7.99
CA VAL A 15 -5.45 -14.57 -8.01
C VAL A 15 -6.29 -14.44 -6.75
N GLU A 16 -7.60 -14.24 -6.90
CA GLU A 16 -8.56 -14.28 -5.78
C GLU A 16 -8.57 -15.70 -5.21
N GLN A 17 -8.30 -15.83 -3.92
CA GLN A 17 -8.24 -17.10 -3.19
C GLN A 17 -9.49 -17.35 -2.32
N GLY A 18 -10.40 -16.37 -2.24
CA GLY A 18 -11.64 -16.47 -1.49
C GLY A 18 -11.90 -15.27 -0.59
N ARG A 19 -12.87 -15.44 0.33
CA ARG A 19 -13.29 -14.41 1.28
C ARG A 19 -13.10 -14.89 2.71
N GLU A 20 -12.64 -14.00 3.56
CA GLU A 20 -12.37 -14.27 4.97
C GLU A 20 -12.78 -13.06 5.82
N THR A 21 -12.92 -13.24 7.13
CA THR A 21 -13.14 -12.14 8.08
C THR A 21 -11.84 -11.84 8.82
N ILE A 22 -11.36 -10.61 8.73
CA ILE A 22 -10.14 -10.13 9.38
C ILE A 22 -10.52 -9.00 10.34
N ALA A 23 -10.18 -9.15 11.62
CA ALA A 23 -10.49 -8.15 12.66
C ALA A 23 -11.96 -7.64 12.63
N GLY A 24 -12.92 -8.55 12.39
CA GLY A 24 -14.35 -8.23 12.32
C GLY A 24 -14.83 -7.62 11.01
N ARG A 25 -13.98 -7.52 9.98
CA ARG A 25 -14.31 -6.96 8.67
C ARG A 25 -14.20 -8.01 7.57
N ASN A 26 -15.06 -7.91 6.56
CA ASN A 26 -15.03 -8.80 5.40
C ASN A 26 -13.88 -8.43 4.47
N ALA A 27 -13.07 -9.43 4.11
CA ALA A 27 -11.93 -9.27 3.23
C ALA A 27 -11.97 -10.26 2.06
N VAL A 28 -11.42 -9.84 0.92
CA VAL A 28 -11.08 -10.75 -0.19
C VAL A 28 -9.59 -11.07 -0.10
N LYS A 29 -9.26 -12.35 -0.07
CA LYS A 29 -7.89 -12.84 -0.07
C LYS A 29 -7.37 -12.92 -1.50
N TRP A 30 -6.19 -12.38 -1.72
CA TRP A 30 -5.49 -12.35 -2.99
C TRP A 30 -4.10 -12.94 -2.81
N GLN A 31 -3.73 -13.88 -3.67
CA GLN A 31 -2.33 -14.26 -3.85
C GLN A 31 -1.74 -13.39 -4.94
N MET A 32 -0.65 -12.71 -4.64
CA MET A 32 0.05 -11.81 -5.56
C MET A 32 1.41 -12.41 -5.89
N THR A 33 1.79 -12.39 -7.16
CA THR A 33 3.11 -12.78 -7.64
C THR A 33 3.71 -11.65 -8.45
N VAL A 34 4.91 -11.21 -8.09
CA VAL A 34 5.69 -10.21 -8.84
C VAL A 34 7.04 -10.79 -9.23
N THR A 35 7.55 -10.43 -10.41
CA THR A 35 8.90 -10.86 -10.82
C THR A 35 9.93 -9.82 -10.38
N ALA A 36 10.89 -10.22 -9.55
CA ALA A 36 12.02 -9.39 -9.16
C ALA A 36 13.33 -10.15 -9.37
N GLN A 37 14.33 -9.52 -10.00
CA GLN A 37 15.62 -10.16 -10.32
C GLN A 37 15.48 -11.52 -11.03
N GLY A 38 14.48 -11.65 -11.91
CA GLY A 38 14.20 -12.88 -12.66
C GLY A 38 13.59 -14.02 -11.83
N ARG A 39 13.21 -13.78 -10.57
CA ARG A 39 12.56 -14.75 -9.70
C ARG A 39 11.14 -14.31 -9.33
N PRO A 40 10.16 -15.23 -9.31
CA PRO A 40 8.84 -14.91 -8.81
C PRO A 40 8.87 -14.77 -7.28
N LEU A 41 8.34 -13.66 -6.77
CA LEU A 41 8.11 -13.40 -5.37
C LEU A 41 6.61 -13.43 -5.12
N THR A 42 6.17 -14.22 -4.13
CA THR A 42 4.74 -14.40 -3.84
C THR A 42 4.39 -13.85 -2.48
N SER A 43 3.35 -13.03 -2.42
CA SER A 43 2.76 -12.51 -1.19
C SER A 43 1.26 -12.81 -1.15
N THR A 44 0.65 -12.67 0.03
CA THR A 44 -0.81 -12.78 0.19
C THR A 44 -1.33 -11.51 0.84
N GLN A 45 -2.42 -10.97 0.32
CA GLN A 45 -3.09 -9.79 0.87
C GLN A 45 -4.57 -10.06 1.09
N TRP A 46 -5.11 -9.53 2.18
CA TRP A 46 -6.54 -9.53 2.47
C TRP A 46 -7.04 -8.11 2.38
N LEU A 47 -7.82 -7.82 1.34
CA LEU A 47 -8.31 -6.47 1.07
C LEU A 47 -9.72 -6.31 1.60
N ASP A 48 -9.94 -5.25 2.38
CA ASP A 48 -11.26 -4.88 2.91
C ASP A 48 -12.28 -4.71 1.77
N VAL A 49 -13.45 -5.35 1.90
CA VAL A 49 -14.48 -5.30 0.85
C VAL A 49 -15.07 -3.90 0.69
N GLU A 50 -15.11 -3.11 1.76
CA GLU A 50 -15.73 -1.78 1.76
C GLU A 50 -14.75 -0.71 1.23
N ARG A 51 -13.48 -0.77 1.65
CA ARG A 51 -12.47 0.28 1.41
C ARG A 51 -11.38 -0.10 0.43
N GLY A 52 -11.19 -1.39 0.14
CA GLY A 52 -10.08 -1.88 -0.67
C GLY A 52 -8.70 -1.77 0.00
N LEU A 53 -8.65 -1.39 1.29
CA LEU A 53 -7.42 -1.29 2.07
C LEU A 53 -6.94 -2.68 2.55
N PRO A 54 -5.63 -2.93 2.66
CA PRO A 54 -5.12 -4.19 3.21
C PRO A 54 -5.38 -4.29 4.71
N LEU A 55 -6.13 -5.32 5.12
CA LEU A 55 -6.39 -5.68 6.51
C LEU A 55 -5.35 -6.67 7.05
N ARG A 56 -4.76 -7.48 6.16
CA ARG A 56 -3.63 -8.36 6.48
C ARG A 56 -2.73 -8.48 5.25
N VAL A 57 -1.42 -8.51 5.47
CA VAL A 57 -0.43 -8.82 4.43
C VAL A 57 0.52 -9.88 4.95
N GLN A 58 0.86 -10.84 4.11
CA GLN A 58 1.96 -11.77 4.28
C GLN A 58 2.93 -11.56 3.13
N GLY A 59 4.08 -10.96 3.42
CA GLY A 59 5.13 -10.66 2.47
C GLY A 59 5.90 -11.90 2.04
N PHE A 60 6.49 -11.86 0.85
CA PHE A 60 7.38 -12.92 0.33
C PHE A 60 8.63 -13.14 1.19
N ASN A 61 9.02 -12.12 1.96
CA ASN A 61 10.14 -12.11 2.88
C ASN A 61 9.79 -12.68 4.27
N GLY A 62 8.54 -13.10 4.51
CA GLY A 62 8.05 -13.59 5.79
C GLY A 62 7.56 -12.50 6.75
N GLU A 63 7.62 -11.22 6.35
CA GLU A 63 6.98 -10.12 7.07
C GLU A 63 5.46 -10.29 7.06
N GLN A 64 4.82 -9.94 8.17
CA GLN A 64 3.37 -10.00 8.30
C GLN A 64 2.85 -8.70 8.87
N SER A 65 1.80 -8.14 8.29
CA SER A 65 1.11 -6.98 8.86
C SER A 65 -0.38 -7.25 9.02
N GLU A 66 -0.97 -6.63 10.03
CA GLU A 66 -2.41 -6.60 10.26
C GLU A 66 -2.86 -5.17 10.56
N THR A 67 -4.04 -4.81 10.05
CA THR A 67 -4.65 -3.50 10.24
C THR A 67 -6.02 -3.69 10.86
N ARG A 68 -6.31 -2.96 11.95
CA ARG A 68 -7.59 -3.03 12.66
C ARG A 68 -8.16 -1.63 12.91
N LEU A 69 -9.48 -1.53 12.80
CA LEU A 69 -10.19 -0.29 13.10
C LEU A 69 -10.23 -0.07 14.62
N LEU A 70 -9.80 1.11 15.06
CA LEU A 70 -9.90 1.55 16.45
C LEU A 70 -11.21 2.30 16.73
N GLY A 71 -11.74 2.99 15.74
CA GLY A 71 -12.96 3.77 15.85
C GLY A 71 -12.96 4.97 14.91
N LYS A 72 -13.88 5.90 15.16
CA LYS A 72 -14.00 7.15 14.42
C LYS A 72 -13.56 8.33 15.28
N GLU A 73 -12.93 9.32 14.68
CA GLU A 73 -12.48 10.56 15.32
C GLU A 73 -12.80 11.76 14.40
N SER A 74 -12.74 12.98 14.95
CA SER A 74 -12.79 14.20 14.15
C SER A 74 -11.38 14.72 13.95
N LEU A 75 -10.98 14.93 12.69
CA LEU A 75 -9.68 15.47 12.31
C LEU A 75 -9.89 16.49 11.18
N LEU A 76 -9.35 17.70 11.34
CA LEU A 76 -9.52 18.80 10.38
C LEU A 76 -11.00 19.12 10.06
N GLY A 77 -11.89 18.94 11.05
CA GLY A 77 -13.33 19.14 10.88
C GLY A 77 -14.04 18.04 10.07
N ARG A 78 -13.38 16.90 9.85
CA ARG A 78 -13.89 15.78 9.05
C ARG A 78 -13.97 14.53 9.93
N GLU A 79 -14.98 13.70 9.70
CA GLU A 79 -15.07 12.38 10.31
C GLU A 79 -14.04 11.47 9.65
N VAL A 80 -13.11 10.95 10.44
CA VAL A 80 -12.08 10.01 10.00
C VAL A 80 -12.18 8.72 10.77
N GLU A 81 -11.68 7.66 10.17
CA GLU A 81 -11.48 6.38 10.85
C GLU A 81 -10.04 6.26 11.30
N LYS A 82 -9.86 5.91 12.56
CA LYS A 82 -8.56 5.62 13.12
C LYS A 82 -8.29 4.13 13.08
N TRP A 83 -7.16 3.78 12.50
CA TRP A 83 -6.69 2.41 12.32
C TRP A 83 -5.37 2.23 13.05
N GLU A 84 -5.15 1.03 13.59
CA GLU A 84 -3.84 0.57 14.06
C GLU A 84 -3.30 -0.46 13.09
N MET A 85 -2.05 -0.29 12.69
CA MET A 85 -1.31 -1.25 11.89
C MET A 85 -0.22 -1.87 12.76
N SER A 86 -0.15 -3.19 12.81
CA SER A 86 0.92 -3.94 13.47
C SER A 86 1.67 -4.76 12.44
N THR A 87 2.99 -4.61 12.39
CA THR A 87 3.88 -5.34 11.48
C THR A 87 4.87 -6.18 12.27
N ARG A 88 4.93 -7.47 11.97
CA ARG A 88 5.89 -8.43 12.50
C ARG A 88 6.91 -8.80 11.44
N LEU A 89 8.18 -8.56 11.73
CA LEU A 89 9.30 -8.99 10.91
C LEU A 89 9.62 -10.49 11.09
N PRO A 90 10.36 -11.09 10.14
CA PRO A 90 10.79 -12.49 10.25
C PRO A 90 11.64 -12.79 11.49
N ASN A 91 12.40 -11.80 11.98
CA ASN A 91 13.18 -11.92 13.22
C ASN A 91 12.32 -11.85 14.50
N GLY A 92 10.99 -11.74 14.36
CA GLY A 92 10.03 -11.65 15.46
C GLY A 92 9.81 -10.22 15.99
N GLN A 93 10.60 -9.24 15.58
CA GLN A 93 10.42 -7.84 15.96
C GLN A 93 9.05 -7.35 15.47
N THR A 94 8.35 -6.60 16.32
CA THR A 94 7.02 -6.07 16.01
C THR A 94 7.03 -4.56 16.14
N PHE A 95 6.34 -3.90 15.22
CA PHE A 95 6.17 -2.46 15.16
C PHE A 95 4.70 -2.12 15.05
N THR A 96 4.29 -1.01 15.62
CA THR A 96 2.92 -0.53 15.50
C THR A 96 2.90 0.91 15.00
N GLY A 97 1.92 1.23 14.18
CA GLY A 97 1.64 2.58 13.71
C GLY A 97 0.14 2.85 13.74
N ARG A 98 -0.24 4.11 13.55
CA ARG A 98 -1.64 4.53 13.47
C ARG A 98 -1.90 5.32 12.21
N GLN A 99 -3.09 5.18 11.66
CA GLN A 99 -3.51 5.84 10.43
C GLN A 99 -4.89 6.45 10.63
N TRP A 100 -5.10 7.66 10.14
CA TRP A 100 -6.39 8.34 10.10
C TRP A 100 -6.83 8.44 8.66
N TYR A 101 -7.80 7.62 8.29
CA TYR A 101 -8.34 7.52 6.94
C TYR A 101 -9.65 8.30 6.84
N ASP A 102 -9.77 9.16 5.83
CA ASP A 102 -11.01 9.87 5.49
C ASP A 102 -11.79 9.08 4.43
N PRO A 103 -12.94 8.48 4.76
CA PRO A 103 -13.72 7.71 3.81
C PRO A 103 -14.34 8.54 2.69
N ALA A 104 -14.60 9.83 2.92
CA ALA A 104 -15.20 10.71 1.92
C ALA A 104 -14.18 11.17 0.87
N LEU A 105 -12.89 11.24 1.23
CA LEU A 105 -11.81 11.56 0.29
C LEU A 105 -11.02 10.33 -0.19
N ASN A 106 -11.28 9.17 0.40
CA ASN A 106 -10.56 7.92 0.13
C ASN A 106 -9.03 8.09 0.28
N THR A 107 -8.58 8.76 1.34
CA THR A 107 -7.15 9.04 1.56
C THR A 107 -6.79 9.12 3.04
N LEU A 108 -5.50 8.93 3.35
CA LEU A 108 -4.96 9.13 4.69
C LEU A 108 -4.72 10.62 4.95
N LEU A 109 -5.26 11.13 6.06
CA LEU A 109 -5.01 12.50 6.51
C LEU A 109 -3.82 12.58 7.45
N ARG A 110 -3.57 11.52 8.22
CA ARG A 110 -2.47 11.45 9.19
C ARG A 110 -1.98 10.02 9.36
N GLU A 111 -0.69 9.88 9.61
CA GLU A 111 -0.01 8.63 9.96
C GLU A 111 0.99 8.88 11.09
N GLU A 112 0.96 8.01 12.10
CA GLU A 112 2.00 7.89 13.13
C GLU A 112 2.78 6.61 12.86
N LEU A 113 4.06 6.75 12.54
CA LEU A 113 4.95 5.64 12.22
C LEU A 113 5.58 5.04 13.49
N PRO A 114 6.09 3.80 13.42
CA PRO A 114 6.67 3.14 14.58
C PRO A 114 7.91 3.81 15.17
N ASP A 115 8.62 4.61 14.38
CA ASP A 115 9.77 5.41 14.81
C ASP A 115 9.36 6.72 15.51
N GLY A 116 8.06 6.98 15.67
CA GLY A 116 7.50 8.20 16.24
C GLY A 116 7.34 9.33 15.22
N SER A 117 7.76 9.14 13.98
CA SER A 117 7.58 10.12 12.91
C SER A 117 6.10 10.28 12.56
N VAL A 118 5.68 11.49 12.22
CA VAL A 118 4.30 11.81 11.83
C VAL A 118 4.27 12.35 10.41
N ARG A 119 3.37 11.81 9.58
CA ARG A 119 3.00 12.37 8.27
C ARG A 119 1.57 12.87 8.35
N GLU A 120 1.31 14.09 7.92
CA GLU A 120 -0.01 14.71 8.08
C GLU A 120 -0.27 15.72 6.97
N LEU A 121 -1.48 15.65 6.40
CA LEU A 121 -2.00 16.71 5.55
C LEU A 121 -2.47 17.86 6.44
N LYS A 122 -2.04 19.08 6.13
CA LYS A 122 -2.44 20.30 6.84
C LYS A 122 -3.14 21.24 5.87
N ALA A 123 -4.06 22.05 6.39
CA ALA A 123 -4.81 23.04 5.62
C ALA A 123 -5.51 22.45 4.37
N LEU A 124 -6.18 21.30 4.55
CA LEU A 124 -6.88 20.60 3.48
C LEU A 124 -8.08 21.41 2.97
N GLU A 125 -8.11 21.67 1.66
CA GLU A 125 -9.22 22.31 0.97
C GLU A 125 -9.69 21.40 -0.19
N VAL A 126 -10.99 21.12 -0.24
CA VAL A 126 -11.58 20.31 -1.31
C VAL A 126 -12.27 21.23 -2.30
N LYS A 127 -11.71 21.35 -3.51
CA LYS A 127 -12.26 22.18 -4.59
C LYS A 127 -11.98 21.61 -5.98
N PRO A 128 -12.74 22.02 -7.00
CA PRO A 128 -12.38 21.75 -8.38
C PRO A 128 -11.01 22.38 -8.71
N LEU A 129 -10.17 21.63 -9.43
CA LEU A 129 -8.88 22.11 -9.92
C LEU A 129 -8.96 22.30 -11.45
N PRO A 130 -8.40 23.39 -12.01
CA PRO A 130 -8.31 23.57 -13.45
C PRO A 130 -7.58 22.42 -14.13
N ALA A 131 -8.07 21.95 -15.28
CA ALA A 131 -7.47 20.86 -16.04
C ALA A 131 -6.00 21.16 -16.42
N GLU A 132 -5.69 22.44 -16.60
CA GLU A 132 -4.38 22.90 -17.06
C GLU A 132 -3.26 22.61 -16.04
N LEU A 133 -3.61 22.43 -14.76
CA LEU A 133 -2.68 22.01 -13.72
C LEU A 133 -2.19 20.56 -13.90
N PHE A 134 -2.88 19.77 -14.72
CA PHE A 134 -2.55 18.38 -15.01
C PHE A 134 -1.90 18.21 -16.40
N SER A 135 -1.63 19.31 -17.10
CA SER A 135 -0.90 19.32 -18.35
C SER A 135 0.60 19.39 -18.10
N VAL A 136 1.37 18.56 -18.79
CA VAL A 136 2.84 18.61 -18.75
C VAL A 136 3.32 19.89 -19.46
N PRO A 137 4.13 20.75 -18.82
CA PRO A 137 4.64 21.96 -19.46
C PRO A 137 5.46 21.64 -20.73
N ALA A 138 5.39 22.51 -21.74
CA ALA A 138 5.96 22.25 -23.07
C ALA A 138 7.50 22.09 -23.08
N ASP A 139 8.19 22.61 -22.06
CA ASP A 139 9.63 22.53 -21.88
C ASP A 139 10.10 21.23 -21.19
N PHE A 140 9.16 20.41 -20.69
CA PHE A 140 9.47 19.11 -20.13
C PHE A 140 9.74 18.10 -21.25
N LYS A 141 10.82 17.35 -21.10
CA LYS A 141 11.18 16.26 -22.00
C LYS A 141 11.01 14.93 -21.30
N ARG A 142 10.36 13.98 -21.97
CA ARG A 142 10.34 12.58 -21.52
C ARG A 142 11.76 12.03 -21.56
N VAL A 143 12.23 11.52 -20.42
CA VAL A 143 13.46 10.75 -20.33
C VAL A 143 13.06 9.29 -20.13
N GLU A 144 13.47 8.41 -21.05
CA GLU A 144 13.30 6.98 -20.83
C GLU A 144 14.27 6.52 -19.73
N PRO A 145 13.82 5.75 -18.73
CA PRO A 145 14.73 5.19 -17.75
C PRO A 145 15.72 4.26 -18.45
N THR A 146 17.01 4.61 -18.43
CA THR A 146 18.08 3.75 -18.94
C THR A 146 18.07 2.45 -18.13
N SER A 147 17.93 1.30 -18.78
CA SER A 147 18.08 0.00 -18.13
C SER A 147 19.42 -0.03 -17.37
N ALA A 148 19.38 -0.34 -16.08
CA ALA A 148 20.61 -0.53 -15.30
C ALA A 148 21.52 -1.56 -16.02
N PRO A 149 22.83 -1.32 -16.10
CA PRO A 149 23.75 -2.26 -16.73
C PRO A 149 23.67 -3.63 -16.04
N ALA A 150 23.67 -4.70 -16.84
CA ALA A 150 23.66 -6.07 -16.35
C ALA A 150 24.81 -6.28 -15.36
N ALA A 151 24.52 -6.91 -14.21
CA ALA A 151 25.54 -7.25 -13.24
C ALA A 151 26.62 -8.14 -13.90
N PRO A 152 27.92 -7.93 -13.64
CA PRO A 152 28.97 -8.78 -14.17
C PRO A 152 28.77 -10.23 -13.69
N PRO A 153 29.12 -11.23 -14.53
CA PRO A 153 28.99 -12.63 -14.16
C PRO A 153 29.85 -12.94 -12.93
N ALA A 154 29.29 -13.72 -12.00
CA ALA A 154 29.99 -14.18 -10.80
C ALA A 154 31.30 -14.91 -11.17
N PRO A 155 32.39 -14.70 -10.42
CA PRO A 155 33.65 -15.42 -10.66
C PRO A 155 33.42 -16.91 -10.50
N ARG A 156 33.87 -17.69 -11.49
CA ARG A 156 33.93 -19.15 -11.40
C ARG A 156 35.00 -19.50 -10.36
N GLY A 157 34.60 -20.08 -9.23
CA GLY A 157 35.53 -20.61 -8.23
C GLY A 157 36.41 -21.70 -8.86
N GLY A 158 37.72 -21.61 -8.59
CA GLY A 158 38.69 -22.67 -8.83
C GLY A 158 38.92 -23.53 -7.61
#